data_AF-A0A7K0KEN0-F1
#
_entry.id   AF-A0A7K0KEN0-F1
#
_cell.length_a   1.000
_cell.length_b   1.000
_cell.length_c   1.000
_cell.angle_alpha   90.00
_cell.angle_beta   90.00
_cell.angle_gamma   90.00
#
_symmetry.space_group_name_H-M   'P 1'
#
loop_
_entity.id
_entity.type
_entity.pdbx_description
1 polymer ?
#
loop_
_entity_poly.entity_id
_entity_poly.type
_entity_poly.pdbx_seq_one_letter_code
_entity_poly.pdbx_strand_id
1 'polypeptide(L)'
;MAINDYFKMQRVINGLDLSRPVYKYIPLKYVITMLKTQKLYVGKVKKWEDTYENFLLKQDFVYDNRHLSADNLMDQIYGQCWTLLSESDAMWRIYSNLSKMNDIAIRIKTTAQRLFDAVYTSDDCMATTSIGSVEYVYKKEILQWIKELHMHTAQDIGNNIVPSLYKKRKPFSHESEVRIIIMHDQDMGEGLSYDITPATMFDDFVIDPRLDTSTVNKIAKKLINLGINVNKIKQSQLYTFTPSLIKL
;
A
#
# COMPACT_ATOMS: atom_id res chain seq x y z
N MET A 1 -4.93 -12.08 22.63
CA MET A 1 -3.58 -12.33 23.19
C MET A 1 -2.80 -11.02 23.01
N ALA A 2 -1.92 -10.64 23.95
CA ALA A 2 -1.07 -9.46 23.72
C ALA A 2 -0.11 -9.74 22.57
N ILE A 3 0.04 -8.80 21.63
CA ILE A 3 0.95 -8.91 20.49
C ILE A 3 2.40 -9.00 21.02
N ASN A 4 3.14 -9.97 20.50
CA ASN A 4 4.55 -10.16 20.79
C ASN A 4 5.40 -9.41 19.76
N ASP A 5 6.10 -8.37 20.23
CA ASP A 5 6.95 -7.53 19.38
C ASP A 5 8.04 -8.30 18.64
N TYR A 6 8.55 -9.40 19.20
CA TYR A 6 9.55 -10.24 18.53
C TYR A 6 9.00 -10.85 17.23
N PHE A 7 7.81 -11.46 17.29
CA PHE A 7 7.18 -12.05 16.10
C PHE A 7 6.78 -10.98 15.09
N LYS A 8 6.26 -9.86 15.58
CA LYS A 8 5.90 -8.72 14.73
C LYS A 8 7.11 -8.15 13.96
N MET A 9 8.28 -8.02 14.60
CA MET A 9 9.47 -7.52 13.92
C MET A 9 9.99 -8.47 12.83
N GLN A 10 9.78 -9.78 12.97
CA GLN A 10 10.11 -10.75 11.91
C GLN A 10 9.23 -10.61 10.66
N ARG A 11 8.10 -9.89 10.76
CA ARG A 11 7.18 -9.63 9.65
C ARG A 11 7.46 -8.31 8.94
N VAL A 12 8.57 -7.66 9.28
CA VAL A 12 9.10 -6.50 8.55
C VAL A 12 10.01 -7.00 7.44
N ILE A 13 9.57 -6.82 6.20
CA ILE A 13 10.22 -7.35 5.00
C ILE A 13 11.17 -6.30 4.39
N ASN A 14 12.27 -6.79 3.82
CA ASN A 14 13.28 -5.99 3.11
C ASN A 14 13.88 -4.84 3.95
N GLY A 15 13.94 -5.01 5.27
CA GLY A 15 14.60 -4.05 6.18
C GLY A 15 13.91 -2.68 6.24
N LEU A 16 12.60 -2.61 6.01
CA LEU A 16 11.85 -1.36 6.14
C LEU A 16 12.03 -0.75 7.54
N ASP A 17 12.54 0.48 7.60
CA ASP A 17 12.56 1.27 8.83
C ASP A 17 11.13 1.70 9.20
N LEU A 18 10.58 1.14 10.29
CA LEU A 18 9.23 1.42 10.75
C LEU A 18 9.04 2.87 11.23
N SER A 19 10.12 3.56 11.64
CA SER A 19 10.04 4.97 12.03
C SER A 19 9.81 5.89 10.82
N ARG A 20 10.10 5.39 9.61
CA ARG A 20 10.05 6.17 8.38
C ARG A 20 8.62 6.57 8.02
N PRO A 21 8.41 7.82 7.56
CA PRO A 21 7.13 8.21 6.98
C PRO A 21 6.79 7.41 5.73
N VAL A 22 5.53 7.05 5.61
CA VAL A 22 4.91 6.46 4.41
C VAL A 22 3.72 7.30 3.98
N TYR A 23 3.48 7.30 2.68
CA TYR A 23 2.49 8.13 2.04
C TYR A 23 1.55 7.31 1.18
N LYS A 24 0.32 7.79 1.01
CA LYS A 24 -0.62 7.16 0.09
C LYS A 24 -1.37 8.23 -0.68
N TYR A 25 -1.31 8.14 -2.00
CA TYR A 25 -2.08 8.95 -2.93
C TYR A 25 -3.36 8.18 -3.24
N ILE A 26 -4.50 8.69 -2.81
CA ILE A 26 -5.79 8.01 -3.02
C ILE A 26 -6.89 9.00 -3.41
N PRO A 27 -7.80 8.61 -4.31
CA PRO A 27 -8.99 9.38 -4.61
C PRO A 27 -9.77 9.84 -3.37
N LEU A 28 -10.24 11.09 -3.41
CA LEU A 28 -10.99 11.75 -2.33
C LEU A 28 -12.17 10.91 -1.83
N LYS A 29 -12.88 10.21 -2.72
CA LYS A 29 -13.98 9.33 -2.34
C LYS A 29 -13.56 8.26 -1.32
N TYR A 30 -12.36 7.68 -1.47
CA TYR A 30 -11.86 6.65 -0.55
C TYR A 30 -11.38 7.27 0.77
N VAL A 31 -10.81 8.47 0.73
CA VAL A 31 -10.52 9.23 1.96
C VAL A 31 -11.81 9.49 2.73
N ILE A 32 -12.86 9.99 2.06
CA ILE A 32 -14.16 10.25 2.69
C ILE A 32 -14.74 8.97 3.29
N THR A 33 -14.70 7.86 2.57
CA THR A 33 -15.15 6.56 3.10
C THR A 33 -14.36 6.19 4.34
N MET A 34 -13.02 6.21 4.29
CA MET A 34 -12.14 5.91 5.44
C MET A 34 -12.43 6.79 6.66
N LEU A 35 -12.65 8.09 6.45
CA LEU A 35 -12.97 9.02 7.55
C LEU A 35 -14.34 8.74 8.17
N LYS A 36 -15.35 8.42 7.36
CA LYS A 36 -16.70 8.12 7.82
C LYS A 36 -16.80 6.77 8.54
N THR A 37 -16.14 5.76 8.01
CA THR A 37 -16.17 4.41 8.57
C THR A 37 -15.17 4.22 9.71
N GLN A 38 -14.19 5.12 9.82
CA GLN A 38 -13.04 4.98 10.71
C GLN A 38 -12.30 3.65 10.49
N LYS A 39 -12.24 3.19 9.24
CA LYS A 39 -11.64 1.90 8.87
C LYS A 39 -10.59 2.04 7.79
N LEU A 40 -9.44 1.40 8.00
CA LEU A 40 -8.45 1.15 6.96
C LEU A 40 -8.82 -0.13 6.20
N TYR A 41 -9.08 0.01 4.90
CA TYR A 41 -9.49 -1.11 4.04
C TYR A 41 -8.30 -1.70 3.25
N VAL A 42 -8.13 -3.02 3.31
CA VAL A 42 -7.10 -3.79 2.60
C VAL A 42 -7.80 -4.74 1.62
N GLY A 43 -7.61 -4.56 0.32
CA GLY A 43 -8.33 -5.32 -0.71
C GLY A 43 -7.57 -6.59 -1.14
N LYS A 44 -8.23 -7.47 -1.90
CA LYS A 44 -7.58 -8.66 -2.50
C LYS A 44 -6.45 -8.27 -3.45
N VAL A 45 -5.29 -8.96 -3.35
CA VAL A 45 -4.16 -8.75 -4.28
C VAL A 45 -4.49 -9.22 -5.70
N LYS A 46 -5.45 -10.13 -5.85
CA LYS A 46 -5.97 -10.62 -7.14
C LYS A 46 -6.56 -9.50 -8.02
N LYS A 47 -6.99 -8.39 -7.42
CA LYS A 47 -7.53 -7.21 -8.13
C LYS A 47 -6.46 -6.24 -8.60
N TRP A 48 -5.18 -6.49 -8.31
CA TRP A 48 -4.11 -5.64 -8.79
C TRP A 48 -3.93 -5.80 -10.31
N GLU A 49 -3.75 -4.68 -11.00
CA GLU A 49 -3.84 -4.62 -12.47
C GLU A 49 -2.54 -5.03 -13.17
N ASP A 50 -1.37 -5.03 -12.51
CA ASP A 50 -0.12 -5.42 -13.17
C ASP A 50 -0.09 -6.94 -13.41
N THR A 51 -0.04 -7.31 -14.69
CA THR A 51 0.08 -8.69 -15.15
C THR A 51 1.30 -9.42 -14.57
N TYR A 52 2.34 -8.71 -14.14
CA TYR A 52 3.51 -9.30 -13.48
C TYR A 52 3.48 -9.25 -11.95
N GLU A 53 2.52 -8.55 -11.35
CA GLU A 53 2.24 -8.74 -9.93
C GLU A 53 1.62 -10.12 -9.73
N ASN A 54 1.90 -10.75 -8.59
CA ASN A 54 1.51 -12.14 -8.29
C ASN A 54 2.12 -13.16 -9.26
N PHE A 55 3.29 -12.91 -9.86
CA PHE A 55 3.89 -13.79 -10.87
C PHE A 55 4.02 -15.25 -10.42
N LEU A 56 4.35 -15.49 -9.14
CA LEU A 56 4.47 -16.84 -8.59
C LEU A 56 3.10 -17.55 -8.55
N LEU A 57 2.06 -16.83 -8.14
CA LEU A 57 0.70 -17.37 -8.07
C LEU A 57 0.08 -17.64 -9.45
N LYS A 58 0.68 -17.10 -10.52
CA LYS A 58 0.29 -17.32 -11.92
C LYS A 58 1.03 -18.49 -12.57
N GLN A 59 1.89 -19.20 -11.85
CA GLN A 59 2.58 -20.39 -12.35
C GLN A 59 1.72 -21.64 -12.13
N ASP A 60 1.89 -22.64 -13.00
CA ASP A 60 1.35 -23.98 -12.77
C ASP A 60 2.26 -24.73 -11.79
N PHE A 61 1.71 -25.16 -10.66
CA PHE A 61 2.44 -25.98 -9.70
C PHE A 61 2.14 -27.46 -9.98
N VAL A 62 3.17 -28.30 -9.97
CA VAL A 62 3.02 -29.76 -10.05
C VAL A 62 3.58 -30.36 -8.78
N TYR A 63 2.74 -31.07 -8.03
CA TYR A 63 3.13 -31.81 -6.84
C TYR A 63 2.61 -33.25 -6.97
N ASP A 64 3.52 -34.23 -6.89
CA ASP A 64 3.18 -35.66 -7.01
C ASP A 64 2.35 -35.98 -8.28
N ASN A 65 2.81 -35.48 -9.44
CA ASN A 65 2.13 -35.59 -10.75
C ASN A 65 0.70 -35.00 -10.81
N ARG A 66 0.30 -34.18 -9.84
CA ARG A 66 -0.97 -33.43 -9.85
C ARG A 66 -0.72 -31.95 -10.08
N HIS A 67 -1.50 -31.36 -10.97
CA HIS A 67 -1.57 -29.91 -11.12
C HIS A 67 -2.27 -29.30 -9.90
N LEU A 68 -1.60 -28.34 -9.25
CA LEU A 68 -2.15 -27.50 -8.21
C LEU A 68 -2.28 -26.08 -8.77
N SER A 69 -3.50 -25.55 -8.79
CA SER A 69 -3.71 -24.12 -9.04
C SER A 69 -3.51 -23.34 -7.74
N ALA A 70 -2.74 -22.25 -7.81
CA ALA A 70 -2.61 -21.28 -6.73
C ALA A 70 -3.72 -20.21 -6.73
N ASP A 71 -4.72 -20.31 -7.61
CA ASP A 71 -5.82 -19.35 -7.69
C ASP A 71 -6.61 -19.25 -6.39
N ASN A 72 -6.83 -20.39 -5.71
CA ASN A 72 -7.50 -20.42 -4.42
C ASN A 72 -6.69 -19.71 -3.34
N LEU A 73 -5.35 -19.71 -3.43
CA LEU A 73 -4.47 -18.98 -2.50
C LEU A 73 -4.54 -17.47 -2.75
N MET A 74 -4.68 -17.02 -4.01
CA MET A 74 -4.86 -15.60 -4.32
C MET A 74 -6.11 -14.99 -3.67
N ASP A 75 -7.17 -15.78 -3.51
CA ASP A 75 -8.41 -15.32 -2.87
C ASP A 75 -8.27 -15.14 -1.35
N GLN A 76 -7.22 -15.69 -0.74
CA GLN A 76 -6.91 -15.60 0.69
C GLN A 76 -5.87 -14.52 1.02
N ILE A 77 -5.38 -13.80 0.00
CA ILE A 77 -4.32 -12.81 0.15
C ILE A 77 -4.86 -11.41 -0.13
N TYR A 78 -4.61 -10.54 0.84
CA TYR A 78 -5.00 -9.15 0.85
C TYR A 78 -3.76 -8.28 0.88
N GLY A 79 -3.82 -7.12 0.23
CA GLY A 79 -2.70 -6.22 0.17
C GLY A 79 -3.10 -4.77 0.01
N GLN A 80 -2.21 -3.91 0.47
CA GLN A 80 -2.37 -2.47 0.33
C GLN A 80 -1.01 -1.81 0.10
N CYS A 81 -0.90 -1.03 -0.98
CA CYS A 81 0.31 -0.29 -1.32
C CYS A 81 0.32 1.14 -0.76
N TRP A 82 1.50 1.55 -0.31
CA TRP A 82 1.93 2.88 0.13
C TRP A 82 3.21 3.23 -0.62
N THR A 83 3.72 4.44 -0.46
CA THR A 83 4.98 4.91 -1.07
C THR A 83 5.87 5.59 -0.04
N LEU A 84 7.18 5.53 -0.24
CA LEU A 84 8.17 6.34 0.49
C LEU A 84 8.31 7.76 -0.07
N LEU A 85 7.65 8.09 -1.17
CA LEU A 85 7.73 9.40 -1.81
C LEU A 85 6.78 10.39 -1.14
N SER A 86 7.36 11.40 -0.48
CA SER A 86 6.59 12.48 0.13
C SER A 86 5.92 13.41 -0.88
N GLU A 87 6.50 13.52 -2.07
CA GLU A 87 6.01 14.36 -3.16
C GLU A 87 6.49 13.76 -4.50
N SER A 88 5.58 13.57 -5.47
CA SER A 88 5.90 13.03 -6.79
C SER A 88 4.83 13.43 -7.82
N ASP A 89 5.26 14.09 -8.90
CA ASP A 89 4.35 14.44 -10.01
C ASP A 89 3.73 13.21 -10.66
N ALA A 90 4.52 12.15 -10.85
CA ALA A 90 4.04 10.89 -11.40
C ALA A 90 2.89 10.33 -10.54
N MET A 91 3.04 10.33 -9.21
CA MET A 91 1.99 9.84 -8.30
C MET A 91 0.72 10.71 -8.38
N TRP A 92 0.84 12.04 -8.47
CA TRP A 92 -0.34 12.90 -8.69
C TRP A 92 -1.04 12.57 -10.00
N ARG A 93 -0.28 12.35 -11.09
CA ARG A 93 -0.86 12.04 -12.40
C ARG A 93 -1.51 10.67 -12.47
N ILE A 94 -0.95 9.67 -11.78
CA ILE A 94 -1.48 8.30 -11.75
C ILE A 94 -2.79 8.24 -10.96
N TYR A 95 -2.86 8.87 -9.79
CA TYR A 95 -3.98 8.67 -8.86
C TYR A 95 -5.06 9.74 -8.90
N SER A 96 -4.80 10.89 -9.54
CA SER A 96 -5.69 12.04 -9.51
C SER A 96 -6.30 12.33 -10.87
N ASN A 97 -7.62 12.21 -10.96
CA ASN A 97 -8.39 12.65 -12.11
C ASN A 97 -9.11 13.97 -11.82
N LEU A 98 -8.56 15.06 -12.36
CA LEU A 98 -9.04 16.42 -12.09
C LEU A 98 -10.43 16.71 -12.70
N SER A 99 -10.91 15.88 -13.64
CA SER A 99 -12.24 16.06 -14.25
C SER A 99 -13.39 15.71 -13.31
N LYS A 100 -13.13 14.93 -12.25
CA LYS A 100 -14.14 14.45 -11.31
C LYS A 100 -13.66 14.68 -9.88
N MET A 101 -14.34 15.53 -9.13
CA MET A 101 -13.94 15.92 -7.77
C MET A 101 -13.68 14.71 -6.85
N ASN A 102 -14.47 13.65 -6.97
CA ASN A 102 -14.35 12.44 -6.15
C ASN A 102 -13.12 11.58 -6.51
N ASP A 103 -12.56 11.77 -7.70
CA ASP A 103 -11.40 11.04 -8.22
C ASP A 103 -10.11 11.88 -8.15
N ILE A 104 -10.17 13.08 -7.56
CA ILE A 104 -8.99 13.87 -7.20
C ILE A 104 -8.24 13.15 -6.09
N ALA A 105 -6.93 12.95 -6.25
CA ALA A 105 -6.11 12.33 -5.23
C ALA A 105 -5.89 13.27 -4.04
N ILE A 106 -5.89 12.69 -2.85
CA ILE A 106 -5.35 13.26 -1.63
C ILE A 106 -4.13 12.41 -1.26
N ARG A 107 -3.02 13.06 -0.94
CA ARG A 107 -1.89 12.38 -0.32
C ARG A 107 -2.04 12.42 1.19
N ILE A 108 -2.14 11.26 1.82
CA ILE A 108 -2.11 11.11 3.28
C ILE A 108 -0.71 10.68 3.74
N LYS A 109 -0.30 11.12 4.92
CA LYS A 109 0.98 10.77 5.55
C LYS A 109 0.75 10.05 6.88
N THR A 110 1.48 8.96 7.11
CA THR A 110 1.65 8.32 8.41
C THR A 110 3.08 7.79 8.55
N THR A 111 3.36 6.99 9.57
CA THR A 111 4.60 6.24 9.75
C THR A 111 4.36 4.77 9.44
N ALA A 112 5.37 4.05 8.94
CA ALA A 112 5.27 2.62 8.71
C ALA A 112 4.88 1.85 9.99
N GLN A 113 5.35 2.29 11.18
CA GLN A 113 4.96 1.75 12.48
C GLN A 113 3.44 1.83 12.71
N ARG A 114 2.86 3.05 12.77
CA ARG A 114 1.40 3.24 12.94
C ARG A 114 0.56 2.48 11.91
N LEU A 115 1.04 2.42 10.67
CA LEU A 115 0.37 1.67 9.61
C LEU A 115 0.37 0.17 9.92
N PHE A 116 1.51 -0.36 10.34
CA PHE A 116 1.65 -1.77 10.67
C PHE A 116 0.88 -2.15 11.94
N ASP A 117 0.92 -1.28 12.96
CA ASP A 117 0.15 -1.43 14.20
C ASP A 117 -1.35 -1.51 13.93
N ALA A 118 -1.86 -0.77 12.95
CA ALA A 118 -3.28 -0.77 12.61
C ALA A 118 -3.76 -2.10 12.02
N VAL A 119 -2.88 -2.87 11.37
CA VAL A 119 -3.26 -4.09 10.62
C VAL A 119 -2.72 -5.38 11.25
N TYR A 120 -1.69 -5.29 12.09
CA TYR A 120 -1.13 -6.42 12.83
C TYR A 120 -1.89 -6.57 14.15
N THR A 121 -2.95 -7.39 14.14
CA THR A 121 -3.90 -7.51 15.26
C THR A 121 -3.77 -8.81 16.07
N SER A 122 -3.14 -9.85 15.54
CA SER A 122 -2.85 -11.09 16.27
C SER A 122 -1.52 -11.71 15.83
N ASP A 123 -0.97 -12.55 16.71
CA ASP A 123 0.22 -13.37 16.44
C ASP A 123 -0.14 -14.76 15.89
N ASP A 124 -1.41 -14.97 15.52
CA ASP A 124 -1.88 -16.30 15.15
C ASP A 124 -1.10 -16.82 13.93
N CYS A 125 -0.50 -18.00 14.09
CA CYS A 125 0.40 -18.61 13.10
C CYS A 125 -0.23 -18.76 11.70
N MET A 126 -1.57 -18.84 11.63
CA MET A 126 -2.32 -19.07 10.39
C MET A 126 -2.68 -17.78 9.62
N ALA A 127 -2.67 -16.60 10.27
CA ALA A 127 -2.88 -15.31 9.61
C ALA A 127 -1.58 -14.51 9.63
N THR A 128 -0.87 -14.45 8.49
CA THR A 128 0.42 -13.75 8.43
C THR A 128 0.25 -12.35 7.86
N THR A 129 0.30 -11.34 8.74
CA THR A 129 0.39 -9.93 8.37
C THR A 129 1.85 -9.51 8.30
N SER A 130 2.24 -8.84 7.22
CA SER A 130 3.59 -8.31 7.02
C SER A 130 3.57 -6.92 6.38
N ILE A 131 4.66 -6.17 6.57
CA ILE A 131 4.89 -4.87 5.94
C ILE A 131 6.32 -4.80 5.41
N GLY A 132 6.56 -4.16 4.28
CA GLY A 132 7.92 -4.02 3.78
C GLY A 132 8.06 -3.18 2.52
N SER A 133 9.29 -2.77 2.21
CA SER A 133 9.61 -2.09 0.96
C SER A 133 9.62 -3.06 -0.21
N VAL A 134 9.17 -2.61 -1.38
CA VAL A 134 9.23 -3.39 -2.60
C VAL A 134 10.63 -3.37 -3.20
N GLU A 135 11.13 -4.55 -3.54
CA GLU A 135 12.36 -4.74 -4.28
C GLU A 135 12.07 -4.67 -5.79
N TYR A 136 12.82 -3.82 -6.49
CA TYR A 136 12.62 -3.57 -7.92
C TYR A 136 13.67 -4.29 -8.76
N VAL A 137 13.24 -5.33 -9.44
CA VAL A 137 14.09 -6.29 -10.17
C VAL A 137 13.79 -6.33 -11.67
N TYR A 138 14.77 -6.72 -12.47
CA TYR A 138 14.61 -6.96 -13.90
C TYR A 138 13.90 -8.30 -14.15
N LYS A 139 13.26 -8.45 -15.31
CA LYS A 139 12.57 -9.70 -15.71
C LYS A 139 13.48 -10.92 -15.61
N LYS A 140 14.74 -10.81 -16.01
CA LYS A 140 15.72 -11.90 -15.93
C LYS A 140 15.95 -12.40 -14.50
N GLU A 141 15.92 -11.50 -13.52
CA GLU A 141 16.11 -11.82 -12.10
C GLU A 141 14.87 -12.49 -11.52
N ILE A 142 13.66 -12.07 -11.94
CA ILE A 142 12.42 -12.78 -11.59
C ILE A 142 12.47 -14.22 -12.14
N LEU A 143 12.84 -14.40 -13.41
CA LEU A 143 12.94 -15.73 -14.01
C LEU A 143 14.01 -16.59 -13.35
N GLN A 144 15.14 -16.00 -12.96
CA GLN A 144 16.19 -16.70 -12.22
C GLN A 144 15.68 -17.13 -10.84
N TRP A 145 15.03 -16.21 -10.11
CA TRP A 145 14.44 -16.51 -8.81
C TRP A 145 13.44 -17.66 -8.89
N ILE A 146 12.55 -17.68 -9.88
CA ILE A 146 11.61 -18.79 -10.11
C ILE A 146 12.35 -20.11 -10.36
N LYS A 147 13.44 -20.11 -11.14
CA LYS A 147 14.23 -21.33 -11.41
C LYS A 147 14.95 -21.87 -10.17
N GLU A 148 15.35 -20.99 -9.27
CA GLU A 148 16.03 -21.32 -8.02
C GLU A 148 15.05 -21.73 -6.90
N LEU A 149 13.73 -21.59 -7.11
CA LEU A 149 12.73 -22.08 -6.18
C LEU A 149 12.75 -23.61 -6.13
N HIS A 150 13.33 -24.14 -5.07
CA HIS A 150 13.26 -25.57 -4.75
C HIS A 150 12.09 -25.79 -3.80
N MET A 151 10.91 -26.01 -4.37
CA MET A 151 9.66 -26.19 -3.61
C MET A 151 9.37 -27.68 -3.51
N HIS A 152 9.57 -28.26 -2.33
CA HIS A 152 9.39 -29.70 -2.12
C HIS A 152 8.07 -30.02 -1.42
N THR A 153 7.42 -29.03 -0.82
CA THR A 153 6.18 -29.15 -0.06
C THR A 153 5.22 -28.00 -0.35
N ALA A 154 3.93 -28.18 -0.03
CA ALA A 154 2.95 -27.10 -0.07
C ALA A 154 3.30 -25.95 0.90
N GLN A 155 4.01 -26.25 1.99
CA GLN A 155 4.52 -25.26 2.94
C GLN A 155 5.54 -24.32 2.27
N ASP A 156 6.38 -24.85 1.38
CA ASP A 156 7.36 -24.07 0.62
C ASP A 156 6.69 -23.08 -0.33
N ILE A 157 5.49 -23.42 -0.83
CA ILE A 157 4.65 -22.51 -1.61
C ILE A 157 4.21 -21.33 -0.75
N GLY A 158 3.63 -21.59 0.43
CA GLY A 158 3.25 -20.54 1.38
C GLY A 158 4.43 -19.62 1.74
N ASN A 159 5.60 -20.19 2.01
CA ASN A 159 6.80 -19.46 2.41
C ASN A 159 7.34 -18.51 1.33
N ASN A 160 7.11 -18.82 0.05
CA ASN A 160 7.63 -18.03 -1.08
C ASN A 160 6.60 -17.06 -1.68
N ILE A 161 5.31 -17.26 -1.40
CA ILE A 161 4.25 -16.35 -1.87
C ILE A 161 4.45 -14.94 -1.32
N VAL A 162 4.53 -14.78 0.00
CA VAL A 162 4.64 -13.44 0.61
C VAL A 162 5.89 -12.69 0.11
N PRO A 163 7.11 -13.29 0.11
CA PRO A 163 8.29 -12.64 -0.47
C PRO A 163 8.13 -12.26 -1.95
N SER A 164 7.45 -13.09 -2.77
CA SER A 164 7.21 -12.76 -4.18
C SER A 164 6.35 -11.49 -4.36
N LEU A 165 5.44 -11.22 -3.41
CA LEU A 165 4.58 -10.03 -3.40
C LEU A 165 5.35 -8.76 -3.02
N TYR A 166 6.60 -8.87 -2.58
CA TYR A 166 7.50 -7.74 -2.37
C TYR A 166 8.48 -7.53 -3.52
N LYS A 167 8.32 -8.21 -4.65
CA LYS A 167 9.12 -7.98 -5.87
C LYS A 167 8.25 -7.36 -6.96
N LYS A 168 8.76 -6.29 -7.58
CA LYS A 168 8.11 -5.61 -8.71
C LYS A 168 9.12 -5.33 -9.82
N ARG A 169 8.67 -5.18 -11.06
CA ARG A 169 9.56 -4.91 -12.19
C ARG A 169 10.21 -3.52 -12.08
N LYS A 170 11.48 -3.42 -12.45
CA LYS A 170 12.28 -2.18 -12.41
C LYS A 170 11.60 -0.91 -12.98
N PRO A 171 10.81 -0.96 -14.09
CA PRO A 171 10.13 0.23 -14.61
C PRO A 171 9.17 0.91 -13.61
N PHE A 172 8.65 0.18 -12.62
CA PHE A 172 7.76 0.72 -11.58
C PHE A 172 8.51 1.29 -10.37
N SER A 173 9.85 1.32 -10.40
CA SER A 173 10.66 1.83 -9.27
C SER A 173 10.39 3.29 -8.91
N HIS A 174 9.79 4.05 -9.82
CA HIS A 174 9.34 5.43 -9.60
C HIS A 174 8.19 5.54 -8.57
N GLU A 175 7.57 4.44 -8.16
CA GLU A 175 6.52 4.43 -7.13
C GLU A 175 7.09 4.26 -5.71
N SER A 176 8.32 3.72 -5.57
CA SER A 176 8.98 3.45 -4.28
C SER A 176 8.06 2.84 -3.22
N GLU A 177 7.40 1.74 -3.57
CA GLU A 177 6.30 1.16 -2.81
C GLU A 177 6.72 0.56 -1.45
N VAL A 178 5.80 0.67 -0.50
CA VAL A 178 5.74 -0.13 0.74
C VAL A 178 4.42 -0.89 0.72
N ARG A 179 4.45 -2.20 0.92
CA ARG A 179 3.26 -3.05 0.89
C ARG A 179 2.94 -3.58 2.27
N ILE A 180 1.67 -3.53 2.64
CA ILE A 180 1.09 -4.45 3.61
C ILE A 180 0.62 -5.68 2.84
N ILE A 181 0.96 -6.87 3.32
CA ILE A 181 0.45 -8.15 2.81
C ILE A 181 -0.13 -8.93 3.99
N ILE A 182 -1.36 -9.43 3.82
CA ILE A 182 -2.11 -10.18 4.82
C ILE A 182 -2.61 -11.45 4.16
N MET A 183 -2.18 -12.60 4.67
CA MET A 183 -2.63 -13.91 4.20
C MET A 183 -3.43 -14.58 5.30
N HIS A 184 -4.64 -15.03 4.97
CA HIS A 184 -5.49 -15.84 5.85
C HIS A 184 -5.50 -17.30 5.39
N ASP A 185 -6.01 -18.18 6.24
CA ASP A 185 -6.27 -19.59 5.94
C ASP A 185 -7.50 -19.78 5.02
N GLN A 186 -8.37 -18.78 4.97
CA GLN A 186 -9.64 -18.79 4.24
C GLN A 186 -9.89 -17.46 3.51
N ASP A 187 -10.79 -17.48 2.52
CA ASP A 187 -11.27 -16.26 1.86
C ASP A 187 -12.20 -15.51 2.83
N MET A 188 -11.75 -14.33 3.25
CA MET A 188 -12.45 -13.42 4.15
C MET A 188 -13.36 -12.43 3.39
N GLY A 189 -13.64 -12.68 2.11
CA GLY A 189 -14.48 -11.85 1.26
C GLY A 189 -13.69 -10.78 0.50
N GLU A 190 -14.38 -9.74 0.03
CA GLU A 190 -13.83 -8.76 -0.93
C GLU A 190 -12.63 -7.96 -0.41
N GLY A 191 -12.45 -7.87 0.90
CA GLY A 191 -11.32 -7.21 1.57
C GLY A 191 -11.49 -7.16 3.08
N LEU A 192 -10.40 -6.82 3.76
CA LEU A 192 -10.31 -6.70 5.22
C LEU A 192 -10.46 -5.24 5.64
N SER A 193 -11.05 -5.00 6.81
CA SER A 193 -11.20 -3.66 7.37
C SER A 193 -10.72 -3.64 8.82
N TYR A 194 -9.87 -2.65 9.13
CA TYR A 194 -9.27 -2.47 10.44
C TYR A 194 -9.71 -1.15 11.04
N ASP A 195 -10.15 -1.17 12.29
CA ASP A 195 -10.56 0.05 12.99
C ASP A 195 -9.34 0.95 13.23
N ILE A 196 -9.49 2.23 12.91
CA ILE A 196 -8.46 3.24 13.06
C ILE A 196 -9.05 4.52 13.64
N THR A 197 -8.20 5.37 14.20
CA THR A 197 -8.58 6.76 14.52
C THR A 197 -7.90 7.69 13.52
N PRO A 198 -8.55 8.12 12.42
CA PRO A 198 -7.87 8.88 11.37
C PRO A 198 -7.20 10.17 11.84
N ALA A 199 -7.79 10.82 12.86
CA ALA A 199 -7.29 12.06 13.42
C ALA A 199 -5.89 11.92 14.06
N THR A 200 -5.56 10.75 14.61
CA THR A 200 -4.25 10.45 15.23
C THR A 200 -3.38 9.57 14.34
N MET A 201 -3.99 8.77 13.46
CA MET A 201 -3.29 7.91 12.52
C MET A 201 -2.54 8.70 11.43
N PHE A 202 -3.11 9.82 10.97
CA PHE A 202 -2.54 10.60 9.86
C PHE A 202 -2.02 11.96 10.30
N ASP A 203 -0.85 12.32 9.78
CA ASP A 203 -0.17 13.58 10.10
C ASP A 203 -0.65 14.72 9.22
N ASP A 204 -0.78 14.47 7.92
CA ASP A 204 -1.27 15.45 6.95
C ASP A 204 -2.12 14.82 5.84
N PHE A 205 -2.98 15.67 5.26
CA PHE A 205 -3.83 15.44 4.11
C PHE A 205 -3.50 16.53 3.08
N VAL A 206 -2.75 16.16 2.04
CA VAL A 206 -2.28 17.08 1.01
C VAL A 206 -3.13 16.96 -0.23
N ILE A 207 -3.63 18.10 -0.69
CA ILE A 207 -4.47 18.24 -1.88
C ILE A 207 -3.58 18.47 -3.11
N ASP A 208 -3.98 17.90 -4.24
CA ASP A 208 -3.29 17.99 -5.53
C ASP A 208 -2.89 19.44 -5.89
N PRO A 209 -1.63 19.69 -6.28
CA PRO A 209 -1.10 21.04 -6.54
C PRO A 209 -1.70 21.70 -7.79
N ARG A 210 -2.36 20.95 -8.68
CA ARG A 210 -2.87 21.46 -9.98
C ARG A 210 -4.27 22.07 -9.89
N LEU A 211 -4.89 22.02 -8.71
CA LEU A 211 -6.25 22.51 -8.50
C LEU A 211 -6.29 24.01 -8.24
N ASP A 212 -7.38 24.63 -8.66
CA ASP A 212 -7.70 26.02 -8.32
C ASP A 212 -8.11 26.17 -6.84
N THR A 213 -7.99 27.38 -6.32
CA THR A 213 -8.29 27.72 -4.92
C THR A 213 -9.73 27.39 -4.52
N SER A 214 -10.72 27.53 -5.42
CA SER A 214 -12.12 27.22 -5.12
C SER A 214 -12.32 25.73 -4.88
N THR A 215 -11.75 24.89 -5.74
CA THR A 215 -11.80 23.43 -5.60
C THR A 215 -11.07 22.96 -4.34
N VAL A 216 -9.88 23.49 -4.08
CA VAL A 216 -9.10 23.22 -2.85
C VAL A 216 -9.92 23.53 -1.61
N ASN A 217 -10.54 24.72 -1.55
CA ASN A 217 -11.38 25.12 -0.43
C ASN A 217 -12.59 24.20 -0.23
N LYS A 218 -13.23 23.72 -1.30
CA LYS A 218 -14.34 22.75 -1.21
C LYS A 218 -13.86 21.41 -0.64
N ILE A 219 -12.72 20.90 -1.10
CA ILE A 219 -12.13 19.65 -0.59
C ILE A 219 -11.77 19.81 0.89
N ALA A 220 -11.06 20.88 1.24
CA ALA A 220 -10.65 21.16 2.61
C ALA A 220 -11.86 21.24 3.56
N LYS A 221 -12.92 21.97 3.17
CA LYS A 221 -14.18 22.02 3.93
C LYS A 221 -14.79 20.63 4.14
N LYS A 222 -14.78 19.76 3.12
CA LYS A 222 -15.26 18.37 3.27
C LYS A 222 -14.46 17.59 4.31
N LEU A 223 -13.13 17.69 4.28
CA LEU A 223 -12.27 16.99 5.26
C LEU A 223 -12.44 17.53 6.67
N ILE A 224 -12.57 18.86 6.83
CA ILE A 224 -12.84 19.51 8.12
C ILE A 224 -14.18 19.04 8.70
N ASN A 225 -15.24 19.02 7.88
CA ASN A 225 -16.56 18.54 8.32
C ASN A 225 -16.57 17.05 8.71
N LEU A 226 -15.57 16.28 8.28
CA LEU A 226 -15.36 14.89 8.67
C LEU A 226 -14.40 14.74 9.86
N GLY A 227 -14.08 15.84 10.56
CA GLY A 227 -13.33 15.83 11.81
C GLY A 227 -11.81 15.98 11.68
N ILE A 228 -11.29 16.27 10.49
CA ILE A 228 -9.85 16.54 10.32
C ILE A 228 -9.52 17.97 10.74
N ASN A 229 -8.50 18.10 11.60
CA ASN A 229 -7.99 19.40 12.00
C ASN A 229 -7.46 20.18 10.78
N VAL A 230 -7.90 21.43 10.62
CA VAL A 230 -7.52 22.31 9.51
C VAL A 230 -6.00 22.43 9.33
N ASN A 231 -5.23 22.39 10.41
CA ASN A 231 -3.76 22.49 10.38
C ASN A 231 -3.07 21.27 9.72
N LYS A 232 -3.80 20.16 9.56
CA LYS A 232 -3.31 18.96 8.87
C LYS A 232 -3.62 18.99 7.37
N ILE A 233 -4.41 19.94 6.90
CA ILE A 233 -4.85 20.02 5.50
C ILE A 233 -4.07 21.13 4.79
N LYS A 234 -3.45 20.80 3.66
CA LYS A 234 -2.72 21.78 2.84
C LYS A 234 -2.81 21.42 1.36
N GLN A 235 -2.60 22.39 0.49
CA GLN A 235 -2.34 22.12 -0.93
C GLN A 235 -0.84 21.92 -1.13
N SER A 236 -0.46 20.94 -1.94
CA SER A 236 0.93 20.77 -2.34
C SER A 236 1.45 22.03 -3.06
N GLN A 237 2.71 22.37 -2.82
CA GLN A 237 3.40 23.51 -3.43
C GLN A 237 4.29 23.09 -4.61
N LEU A 238 4.12 21.86 -5.13
CA LEU A 238 5.00 21.29 -6.16
C LEU A 238 5.17 22.18 -7.40
N TYR A 239 4.14 22.95 -7.76
CA TYR A 239 4.14 23.86 -8.91
C TYR A 239 4.23 25.34 -8.52
N THR A 240 4.40 25.64 -7.23
CA THR A 240 4.54 27.02 -6.75
C THR A 240 5.96 27.48 -7.01
N PHE A 241 6.10 28.58 -7.76
CA PHE A 241 7.39 29.22 -8.00
C PHE A 241 7.41 30.61 -7.37
N THR A 242 8.43 30.88 -6.55
CA THR A 242 8.69 32.21 -5.99
C THR A 242 9.99 32.71 -6.60
N PRO A 243 9.95 33.67 -7.55
CA PRO A 243 11.14 34.24 -8.14
C PRO A 243 12.05 34.84 -7.08
N SER A 244 13.35 34.55 -7.16
CA SER A 244 14.36 35.21 -6.32
C SER A 244 14.94 36.41 -7.05
N LEU A 245 15.14 37.52 -6.32
CA LEU A 245 15.85 38.67 -6.85
C LEU A 245 17.33 38.31 -7.00
N ILE A 246 17.83 38.26 -8.24
CA ILE A 246 19.26 38.13 -8.52
C ILE A 246 19.79 39.53 -8.78
N LYS A 247 20.71 40.00 -7.93
CA LYS A 247 21.47 41.24 -8.19
C LYS A 247 22.59 40.90 -9.18
N LEU A 248 22.66 41.67 -10.27
CA LEU A 248 23.74 41.62 -11.26
C LEU A 248 24.85 42.60 -10.87
#